data_AF-A0AAV5RAY4-F1
#
_entry.id   AF-A0AAV5RAY4-F1
#
_cell.length_a   1.000
_cell.length_b   1.000
_cell.length_c   1.000
_cell.angle_alpha   90.00
_cell.angle_beta   90.00
_cell.angle_gamma   90.00
#
_symmetry.space_group_name_H-M   'P 1'
#
loop_
_entity.id
_entity.type
_entity.pdbx_description
1 polymer ?
#
loop_
_entity_poly.entity_id
_entity_poly.type
_entity_poly.pdbx_seq_one_letter_code
_entity_poly.pdbx_strand_id
1 'polypeptide(L)'
;MLRSVIGVKSSLWAISKRNVTTATKTATATKTSTTTSTTTSTTTDLTTEDPLDVIPSSNYKQAPNRDGVWSPSQRSRDEIYKTDPRFVGKDLSKQPQALAAIELIKNQPISFIHGNIAVCHGTDFVQGHPKVYINLDKEKAHTCGYCGARYAREELKGKL
;
A
#
# COMPACT_ATOMS: atom_id res chain seq x y z
N MET A 1 42.80 -31.83 9.10
CA MET A 1 42.55 -30.37 9.10
C MET A 1 41.26 -30.10 8.32
N LEU A 2 40.14 -29.90 9.03
CA LEU A 2 38.83 -29.59 8.42
C LEU A 2 38.80 -28.12 8.01
N ARG A 3 38.56 -27.83 6.73
CA ARG A 3 38.25 -26.45 6.28
C ARG A 3 36.73 -26.30 6.24
N SER A 4 36.23 -25.44 7.13
CA SER A 4 34.84 -25.03 7.23
C SER A 4 34.44 -24.21 6.00
N VAL A 5 33.34 -24.58 5.33
CA VAL A 5 32.74 -23.80 4.24
C VAL A 5 31.62 -22.95 4.84
N ILE A 6 31.84 -21.64 4.89
CA ILE A 6 30.85 -20.65 5.33
C ILE A 6 29.89 -20.41 4.15
N GLY A 7 28.67 -20.92 4.26
CA GLY A 7 27.61 -20.67 3.29
C GLY A 7 27.00 -19.28 3.47
N VAL A 8 27.16 -18.41 2.47
CA VAL A 8 26.45 -17.14 2.37
C VAL A 8 25.00 -17.43 2.00
N LYS A 9 24.06 -17.16 2.91
CA LYS A 9 22.62 -17.16 2.59
C LYS A 9 22.28 -15.88 1.84
N SER A 10 22.23 -15.95 0.52
CA SER A 10 21.65 -14.90 -0.32
C SER A 10 20.13 -14.89 -0.12
N SER A 11 19.64 -13.83 0.52
CA SER A 11 18.20 -13.55 0.62
C SER A 11 17.71 -13.06 -0.75
N LEU A 12 17.09 -13.95 -1.51
CA LEU A 12 16.47 -13.62 -2.79
C LEU A 12 15.09 -13.01 -2.51
N TRP A 13 14.99 -11.68 -2.54
CA TRP A 13 13.70 -11.03 -2.74
C TRP A 13 13.29 -11.20 -4.20
N ALA A 14 12.22 -11.98 -4.42
CA ALA A 14 11.66 -12.19 -5.74
C ALA A 14 10.98 -10.90 -6.23
N ILE A 15 11.56 -10.29 -7.27
CA ILE A 15 10.92 -9.21 -8.03
C ILE A 15 9.76 -9.83 -8.82
N SER A 16 8.53 -9.47 -8.45
CA SER A 16 7.33 -9.89 -9.17
C SER A 16 7.31 -9.30 -10.57
N LYS A 17 7.48 -10.15 -11.59
CA LYS A 17 7.36 -9.81 -13.00
C LYS A 17 5.88 -9.83 -13.39
N ARG A 18 5.39 -8.76 -14.01
CA ARG A 18 4.02 -8.71 -14.56
C ARG A 18 3.95 -9.55 -15.83
N ASN A 19 2.97 -10.45 -15.88
CA ASN A 19 2.66 -11.27 -17.05
C ASN A 19 1.50 -10.64 -17.82
N VAL A 20 1.57 -10.72 -19.15
CA VAL A 20 0.51 -10.33 -20.09
C VAL A 20 -0.12 -11.61 -20.61
N THR A 21 -1.43 -11.83 -20.43
CA THR A 21 -2.15 -12.96 -21.05
C THR A 21 -3.66 -12.72 -21.16
N THR A 22 -4.25 -13.32 -22.19
CA THR A 22 -5.63 -13.15 -22.68
C THR A 22 -6.61 -14.12 -21.99
N ALA A 23 -7.88 -13.70 -21.78
CA ALA A 23 -8.82 -14.33 -20.84
C ALA A 23 -9.79 -15.38 -21.43
N THR A 24 -10.23 -16.32 -20.58
CA THR A 24 -11.50 -17.07 -20.72
C THR A 24 -12.14 -17.29 -19.33
N LYS A 25 -13.45 -17.01 -19.19
CA LYS A 25 -14.19 -16.95 -17.92
C LYS A 25 -14.81 -18.30 -17.54
N THR A 26 -14.78 -18.66 -16.25
CA THR A 26 -15.83 -19.49 -15.60
C THR A 26 -15.86 -19.18 -14.09
N ALA A 27 -17.05 -18.99 -13.54
CA ALA A 27 -17.32 -18.68 -12.14
C ALA A 27 -17.99 -19.88 -11.44
N THR A 28 -17.71 -20.14 -10.17
CA THR A 28 -18.53 -21.01 -9.32
C THR A 28 -18.37 -20.61 -7.84
N ALA A 29 -19.51 -20.48 -7.14
CA ALA A 29 -19.65 -20.20 -5.71
C ALA A 29 -19.69 -21.50 -4.88
N THR A 30 -19.55 -21.41 -3.54
CA THR A 30 -20.47 -22.01 -2.51
C THR A 30 -19.79 -22.47 -1.18
N LYS A 31 -20.35 -21.96 -0.07
CA LYS A 31 -20.58 -22.47 1.33
C LYS A 31 -19.46 -22.86 2.31
N THR A 32 -19.56 -22.19 3.47
CA THR A 32 -19.57 -22.61 4.88
C THR A 32 -19.25 -24.07 5.26
N SER A 33 -18.38 -24.21 6.28
CA SER A 33 -18.38 -25.35 7.20
C SER A 33 -17.91 -24.96 8.61
N THR A 34 -18.80 -25.20 9.57
CA THR A 34 -18.66 -25.21 11.04
C THR A 34 -17.77 -26.37 11.51
N THR A 35 -17.07 -26.25 12.66
CA THR A 35 -16.78 -27.29 13.70
C THR A 35 -15.82 -26.67 14.74
N THR A 36 -16.31 -26.22 15.90
CA THR A 36 -16.32 -26.91 17.22
C THR A 36 -15.07 -26.67 18.07
N SER A 37 -15.32 -25.92 19.15
CA SER A 37 -14.71 -25.80 20.47
C SER A 37 -13.66 -26.84 20.88
N THR A 38 -12.57 -26.34 21.46
CA THR A 38 -11.87 -27.02 22.58
C THR A 38 -11.43 -25.97 23.60
N THR A 39 -11.95 -26.17 24.80
CA THR A 39 -11.74 -25.43 26.03
C THR A 39 -10.32 -25.60 26.54
N THR A 40 -9.59 -24.50 26.73
CA THR A 40 -8.52 -24.47 27.75
C THR A 40 -8.60 -23.14 28.46
N SER A 41 -9.23 -23.20 29.63
CA SER A 41 -9.23 -22.18 30.65
C SER A 41 -7.79 -21.99 31.13
N THR A 42 -7.20 -20.83 30.85
CA THR A 42 -6.09 -20.32 31.65
C THR A 42 -6.44 -18.91 32.07
N THR A 43 -6.57 -18.81 33.38
CA THR A 43 -6.91 -17.66 34.20
C THR A 43 -5.92 -16.50 34.08
N THR A 44 -6.46 -15.32 34.38
CA THR A 44 -5.79 -14.11 34.90
C THR A 44 -4.86 -13.36 33.95
N ASP A 45 -5.41 -12.35 33.28
CA ASP A 45 -5.15 -10.96 33.71
C ASP A 45 -6.28 -10.04 33.19
N LEU A 46 -7.23 -9.74 34.08
CA LEU A 46 -8.23 -8.70 33.86
C LEU A 46 -7.54 -7.37 34.17
N THR A 47 -6.99 -6.74 33.15
CA THR A 47 -6.64 -5.33 33.25
C THR A 47 -7.96 -4.56 33.38
N THR A 48 -8.26 -4.17 34.62
CA THR A 48 -9.33 -3.22 34.95
C THR A 48 -8.94 -1.87 34.38
N GLU A 49 -9.18 -1.67 33.09
CA GLU A 49 -9.25 -0.33 32.50
C GLU A 49 -10.71 0.10 32.56
N ASP A 50 -10.96 1.20 33.28
CA ASP A 50 -12.23 1.86 33.50
C ASP A 50 -13.03 2.02 32.16
N PRO A 51 -14.29 1.56 32.04
CA PRO A 51 -14.96 1.39 30.75
C PRO A 51 -15.54 2.68 30.14
N LEU A 52 -14.85 3.80 30.29
CA LEU A 52 -15.11 5.04 29.57
C LEU A 52 -13.78 5.62 29.06
N ASP A 53 -13.17 4.88 28.13
CA ASP A 53 -11.94 5.23 27.41
C ASP A 53 -11.95 6.68 26.92
N VAL A 54 -11.23 7.53 27.67
CA VAL A 54 -10.74 8.82 27.18
C VAL A 54 -9.81 8.49 26.02
N ILE A 55 -10.10 9.03 24.83
CA ILE A 55 -9.26 8.86 23.64
C ILE A 55 -7.79 9.07 24.04
N PRO A 56 -6.91 8.06 23.88
CA PRO A 56 -5.54 8.16 24.35
C PRO A 56 -4.88 9.43 23.81
N SER A 57 -4.18 10.19 24.66
CA SER A 57 -3.48 11.44 24.30
C SER A 57 -2.32 11.25 23.31
N SER A 58 -2.15 10.05 22.75
CA SER A 58 -1.14 9.74 21.74
C SER A 58 -1.31 10.59 20.48
N ASN A 59 -0.21 10.79 19.76
CA ASN A 59 -0.24 11.42 18.45
C ASN A 59 -0.66 10.38 17.39
N TYR A 60 -1.77 10.64 16.70
CA TYR A 60 -2.28 9.75 15.66
C TYR A 60 -1.81 10.16 14.26
N LYS A 61 -0.98 9.31 13.66
CA LYS A 61 -0.52 9.45 12.27
C LYS A 61 -1.70 9.39 11.29
N GLN A 62 -1.59 10.14 10.18
CA GLN A 62 -2.61 10.14 9.14
C GLN A 62 -2.79 8.76 8.49
N ALA A 63 -1.69 8.05 8.25
CA ALA A 63 -1.64 6.68 7.75
C ALA A 63 -0.43 5.93 8.37
N PRO A 64 -0.40 4.58 8.36
CA PRO A 64 0.72 3.84 8.96
C PRO A 64 2.10 4.18 8.37
N ASN A 65 2.14 4.59 7.09
CA ASN A 65 3.34 4.98 6.35
C ASN A 65 3.52 6.50 6.18
N ARG A 66 2.65 7.34 6.78
CA ARG A 66 2.72 8.79 6.64
C ARG A 66 2.09 9.52 7.81
N ASP A 67 2.83 10.44 8.42
CA ASP A 67 2.38 11.15 9.62
C ASP A 67 1.39 12.28 9.30
N GLY A 68 1.69 13.11 8.29
CA GLY A 68 0.94 14.32 7.97
C GLY A 68 -0.09 14.18 6.84
N VAL A 69 -0.93 15.21 6.70
CA VAL A 69 -1.91 15.36 5.63
C VAL A 69 -1.25 15.56 4.25
N TRP A 70 -1.99 15.33 3.17
CA TRP A 70 -1.51 15.46 1.78
C TRP A 70 -2.42 16.31 0.88
N SER A 71 -3.48 16.90 1.43
CA SER A 71 -4.24 17.95 0.75
C SER A 71 -4.61 19.08 1.70
N PRO A 72 -4.80 20.32 1.21
CA PRO A 72 -5.09 21.47 2.08
C PRO A 72 -6.41 21.35 2.85
N SER A 73 -7.41 20.70 2.25
CA SER A 73 -8.73 20.51 2.86
C SER A 73 -8.82 19.26 3.74
N GLN A 74 -7.76 18.44 3.80
CA GLN A 74 -7.76 17.23 4.62
C GLN A 74 -7.52 17.59 6.08
N ARG A 75 -8.43 17.16 6.95
CA ARG A 75 -8.27 17.23 8.40
C ARG A 75 -7.28 16.19 8.90
N SER A 76 -6.51 16.56 9.93
CA SER A 76 -5.58 15.62 10.56
C SER A 76 -6.34 14.57 11.37
N ARG A 77 -5.82 13.34 11.38
CA ARG A 77 -6.44 12.23 12.12
C ARG A 77 -6.40 12.45 13.63
N ASP A 78 -5.32 13.03 14.12
CA ASP A 78 -5.14 13.42 15.52
C ASP A 78 -6.23 14.36 16.00
N GLU A 79 -6.52 15.42 15.24
CA GLU A 79 -7.59 16.37 15.53
C GLU A 79 -8.97 15.69 15.51
N ILE A 80 -9.24 14.81 14.52
CA ILE A 80 -10.52 14.10 14.41
C ILE A 80 -10.77 13.23 15.64
N TYR A 81 -9.78 12.40 16.00
CA TYR A 81 -9.94 11.48 17.13
C TYR A 81 -10.08 12.21 18.46
N LYS A 82 -9.36 13.32 18.67
CA LYS A 82 -9.45 14.09 19.92
C LYS A 82 -10.71 14.96 20.05
N THR A 83 -11.26 15.42 18.94
CA THR A 83 -12.38 16.38 18.96
C THR A 83 -13.75 15.71 18.87
N ASP A 84 -13.85 14.58 18.18
CA ASP A 84 -15.14 13.99 17.82
C ASP A 84 -15.64 12.98 18.88
N PRO A 85 -16.79 13.24 19.54
CA PRO A 85 -17.30 12.39 20.61
C PRO A 85 -17.71 10.98 20.13
N ARG A 86 -17.87 10.75 18.82
CA ARG A 86 -18.26 9.44 18.26
C ARG A 86 -17.18 8.37 18.44
N PHE A 87 -15.94 8.76 18.70
CA PHE A 87 -14.83 7.84 18.97
C PHE A 87 -14.67 7.46 20.45
N VAL A 88 -15.43 8.07 21.35
CA VAL A 88 -15.43 7.71 22.78
C VAL A 88 -15.98 6.28 22.95
N GLY A 89 -15.25 5.43 23.68
CA GLY A 89 -15.60 4.02 23.85
C GLY A 89 -15.46 3.17 22.58
N LYS A 90 -14.68 3.62 21.59
CA LYS A 90 -14.32 2.83 20.41
C LYS A 90 -12.87 2.39 20.47
N ASP A 91 -12.66 1.10 20.20
CA ASP A 91 -11.33 0.55 19.97
C ASP A 91 -10.75 1.10 18.66
N LEU A 92 -9.75 1.99 18.80
CA LEU A 92 -9.10 2.67 17.68
C LEU A 92 -8.20 1.74 16.85
N SER A 93 -7.74 0.62 17.43
CA SER A 93 -6.85 -0.34 16.76
C SER A 93 -7.55 -1.10 15.64
N LYS A 94 -8.87 -1.29 15.77
CA LYS A 94 -9.72 -2.00 14.80
C LYS A 94 -10.29 -1.07 13.71
N GLN A 95 -10.03 0.23 13.80
CA GLN A 95 -10.52 1.18 12.80
C GLN A 95 -9.71 1.07 11.49
N PRO A 96 -10.29 1.42 10.33
CA PRO A 96 -9.57 1.38 9.06
C PRO A 96 -8.32 2.26 9.05
N GLN A 97 -7.16 1.64 8.83
CA GLN A 97 -5.85 2.28 8.73
C GLN A 97 -5.12 1.87 7.43
N ALA A 98 -5.69 2.27 6.29
CA ALA A 98 -5.06 2.02 5.00
C ALA A 98 -3.75 2.81 4.82
N LEU A 99 -2.84 2.25 4.04
CA LEU A 99 -1.59 2.91 3.65
C LEU A 99 -1.89 4.10 2.72
N ALA A 100 -1.14 5.18 2.89
CA ALA A 100 -1.20 6.33 2.01
C ALA A 100 -0.55 6.00 0.66
N ALA A 101 -1.35 6.07 -0.41
CA ALA A 101 -0.90 5.74 -1.76
C ALA A 101 0.22 6.67 -2.30
N ILE A 102 0.31 7.91 -1.79
CA ILE A 102 1.36 8.87 -2.19
C ILE A 102 2.78 8.36 -1.88
N GLU A 103 2.97 7.69 -0.75
CA GLU A 103 4.28 7.12 -0.39
C GLU A 103 4.52 5.81 -1.17
N LEU A 104 3.47 5.05 -1.46
CA LEU A 104 3.58 3.82 -2.25
C LEU A 104 3.99 4.12 -3.69
N ILE A 105 3.38 5.11 -4.35
CA ILE A 105 3.73 5.46 -5.72
C ILE A 105 5.10 6.12 -5.83
N LYS A 106 5.55 6.79 -4.77
CA LYS A 106 6.91 7.35 -4.69
C LYS A 106 8.00 6.27 -4.76
N ASN A 107 7.72 5.09 -4.19
CA ASN A 107 8.64 3.95 -4.21
C ASN A 107 8.67 3.23 -5.56
N GLN A 108 7.71 3.48 -6.45
CA GLN A 108 7.67 2.86 -7.76
C GLN A 108 8.78 3.41 -8.66
N PRO A 109 9.60 2.57 -9.30
CA PRO A 109 10.67 3.03 -10.18
C PRO A 109 10.13 3.71 -11.44
N ILE A 110 10.96 4.60 -11.99
CA ILE A 110 10.70 5.24 -13.29
C ILE A 110 10.90 4.19 -14.39
N SER A 111 9.93 4.11 -15.30
CA SER A 111 10.01 3.25 -16.48
C SER A 111 10.69 4.01 -17.62
N PHE A 112 11.83 3.52 -18.06
CA PHE A 112 12.60 4.12 -19.15
C PHE A 112 12.18 3.52 -20.49
N ILE A 113 11.98 4.37 -21.50
CA ILE A 113 11.61 3.96 -22.86
C ILE A 113 12.51 4.62 -23.91
N HIS A 114 12.69 3.98 -25.07
CA HIS A 114 13.55 4.47 -26.16
C HIS A 114 12.88 5.54 -27.07
N GLY A 115 11.65 5.97 -26.78
CA GLY A 115 10.91 6.90 -27.64
C GLY A 115 10.33 8.10 -26.89
N ASN A 116 9.76 9.04 -27.64
CA ASN A 116 9.22 10.29 -27.10
C ASN A 116 7.80 10.13 -26.52
N ILE A 117 7.12 9.01 -26.78
CA ILE A 117 5.75 8.79 -26.34
C ILE A 117 5.68 7.50 -25.53
N ALA A 118 5.28 7.61 -24.27
CA ALA A 118 4.94 6.45 -23.44
C ALA A 118 3.45 6.15 -23.53
N VAL A 119 3.10 4.86 -23.57
CA VAL A 119 1.72 4.39 -23.56
C VAL A 119 1.42 3.72 -22.22
N CYS A 120 0.39 4.19 -21.52
CA CYS A 120 -0.01 3.65 -20.23
C CYS A 120 -1.45 3.15 -20.25
N HIS A 121 -1.65 1.93 -19.75
CA HIS A 121 -2.94 1.26 -19.62
C HIS A 121 -3.25 0.84 -18.16
N GLY A 122 -2.36 1.16 -17.21
CA GLY A 122 -2.46 0.63 -15.84
C GLY A 122 -1.99 -0.82 -15.75
N THR A 123 -2.89 -1.72 -15.35
CA THR A 123 -2.62 -3.17 -15.20
C THR A 123 -2.93 -3.92 -16.50
N ASP A 124 -4.21 -4.04 -16.83
CA ASP A 124 -4.75 -4.71 -18.01
C ASP A 124 -5.63 -3.76 -18.82
N PHE A 125 -5.90 -4.11 -20.09
CA PHE A 125 -6.68 -3.27 -21.00
C PHE A 125 -8.11 -2.96 -20.50
N VAL A 126 -8.72 -3.86 -19.70
CA VAL A 126 -10.12 -3.71 -19.21
C VAL A 126 -10.19 -3.32 -17.74
N GLN A 127 -9.23 -3.77 -16.92
CA GLN A 127 -9.22 -3.52 -15.47
C GLN A 127 -8.38 -2.29 -15.08
N GLY A 128 -7.71 -1.68 -16.05
CA GLY A 128 -6.94 -0.46 -15.87
C GLY A 128 -7.73 0.81 -16.13
N HIS A 129 -7.00 1.90 -16.37
CA HIS A 129 -7.56 3.18 -16.78
C HIS A 129 -7.57 3.31 -18.31
N PRO A 130 -8.27 4.30 -18.88
CA PRO A 130 -8.23 4.55 -20.33
C PRO A 130 -6.80 4.66 -20.85
N LYS A 131 -6.56 4.14 -22.06
CA LYS A 131 -5.26 4.26 -22.74
C LYS A 131 -4.86 5.73 -22.84
N VAL A 132 -3.70 6.07 -22.31
CA VAL A 132 -3.12 7.42 -22.46
C VAL A 132 -1.75 7.36 -23.12
N TYR A 133 -1.48 8.42 -23.87
CA TYR A 133 -0.17 8.70 -24.46
C TYR A 133 0.45 9.86 -23.69
N ILE A 134 1.66 9.67 -23.18
CA ILE A 134 2.38 10.62 -22.33
C ILE A 134 3.57 11.13 -23.14
N ASN A 135 3.64 12.45 -23.30
CA ASN A 135 4.76 13.08 -23.99
C ASN A 135 6.01 13.15 -23.09
N LEU A 136 7.15 12.67 -23.60
CA LEU A 136 8.46 12.64 -22.94
C LEU A 136 9.51 13.55 -23.60
N ASP A 137 9.12 14.49 -24.46
CA ASP A 137 10.05 15.41 -25.12
C ASP A 137 10.89 16.22 -24.12
N LYS A 138 10.28 16.63 -22.99
CA LYS A 138 10.99 17.38 -21.93
C LYS A 138 11.86 16.44 -21.11
N GLU A 139 13.07 16.89 -20.77
CA GLU A 139 14.05 16.17 -19.94
C GLU A 139 13.65 16.06 -18.46
N LYS A 140 12.52 15.39 -18.18
CA LYS A 140 12.04 15.10 -16.83
C LYS A 140 11.27 13.79 -16.81
N ALA A 141 11.11 13.21 -15.62
CA ALA A 141 10.15 12.14 -15.43
C ALA A 141 8.72 12.70 -15.52
N HIS A 142 7.92 12.17 -16.45
CA HIS A 142 6.51 12.53 -16.60
C HIS A 142 5.63 11.46 -15.95
N THR A 143 4.53 11.89 -15.34
CA THR A 143 3.61 11.02 -14.62
C THR A 143 2.37 10.73 -15.44
N CYS A 144 1.87 9.49 -15.36
CA CYS A 144 0.52 9.17 -15.82
C CYS A 144 -0.50 9.85 -14.90
N GLY A 145 -1.49 10.54 -15.48
CA GLY A 145 -2.55 11.23 -14.71
C GLY A 145 -3.52 10.32 -13.97
N TYR A 146 -3.53 9.01 -14.28
CA TYR A 146 -4.41 8.04 -13.63
C TYR A 146 -3.69 7.28 -12.51
N CYS A 147 -2.71 6.47 -12.87
CA CYS A 147 -2.03 5.59 -11.90
C CYS A 147 -0.82 6.25 -11.19
N GLY A 148 -0.36 7.42 -11.65
CA GLY A 148 0.82 8.08 -11.09
C GLY A 148 2.16 7.46 -11.48
N ALA A 149 2.17 6.39 -12.30
CA ALA A 149 3.40 5.77 -12.79
C ALA A 149 4.25 6.78 -13.57
N ARG A 150 5.58 6.68 -13.42
CA ARG A 150 6.55 7.62 -13.96
C ARG A 150 7.26 7.03 -15.17
N TYR A 151 7.41 7.85 -16.21
CA TYR A 151 8.07 7.51 -17.46
C TYR A 151 9.12 8.55 -17.82
N ALA A 152 10.23 8.10 -18.40
CA ALA A 152 11.29 8.96 -18.91
C ALA A 152 11.95 8.33 -20.14
N ARG A 153 12.64 9.14 -20.95
CA ARG A 153 13.48 8.63 -22.05
C ARG A 153 14.69 7.91 -21.48
N GLU A 154 15.12 6.82 -22.10
CA GLU A 154 16.24 6.01 -21.62
C GLU A 154 17.55 6.78 -21.52
N GLU A 155 17.77 7.74 -22.43
CA GLU A 155 18.91 8.67 -22.40
C GLU A 155 19.06 9.44 -21.07
N LEU A 156 17.96 9.58 -20.31
CA LEU A 156 17.93 10.31 -19.03
C LEU A 156 18.19 9.42 -17.83
N LYS A 157 18.41 8.10 -18.00
CA LYS A 157 18.58 7.14 -16.90
C LYS A 157 19.76 7.42 -15.99
N GLY A 158 20.81 8.09 -16.48
CA GLY A 158 21.95 8.51 -15.66
C GLY A 158 21.81 9.91 -15.04
N LYS A 159 20.77 10.67 -15.41
CA LYS A 159 20.54 12.05 -14.97
C LYS A 159 19.41 12.18 -13.92
N LEU A 160 18.51 11.19 -13.84
CA LEU A 160 17.32 11.17 -12.99
C LEU A 160 17.47 10.13 -11.87
#